data_AF-A0A9W4SGM5-F1
#
_entry.id   AF-A0A9W4SGM5-F1
#
_cell.length_a   1.000
_cell.length_b   1.000
_cell.length_c   1.000
_cell.angle_alpha   90.00
_cell.angle_beta   90.00
_cell.angle_gamma   90.00
#
_symmetry.space_group_name_H-M   'P 1'
#
loop_
_entity.id
_entity.type
_entity.pdbx_description
1 polymer ?
#
loop_
_entity_poly.entity_id
_entity_poly.type
_entity_poly.pdbx_seq_one_letter_code
_entity_poly.pdbx_strand_id
1 'polypeptide(L)'
;MSTHTVTESELVKFSEDLRNAANNLKIACMSLRSCYVTNASSVQEFVALRRKITNHATVYSRVILPSANVVVQNIQDFVETYTALSYDDFKECIEDLANGAHRNQDMASYTKLLHQEILANFKNEENNVNIVLKKLEKDTEWYKARAKQLRELSNVKTSWAIGLSLIPGVNFIASPILWYSGKEDLVEAIASEEESKLAVAATFIIRDVLQTSLLNFAQALADISGFFNILQNELSILARNSDDGVTKLHYYKCRNKVPAIVAACHFYMKSIPDCQTDLMTIPNDIDKNYVQQWLLEKKARIGNINLSFLEMGRNLFNSNAQFVRLLENV
;
A
#
# COMPACT_ATOMS: atom_id res chain seq x y z
N MET A 1 20.17 26.33 12.99
CA MET A 1 19.13 25.35 12.59
C MET A 1 19.14 25.29 11.08
N SER A 2 19.41 24.13 10.49
CA SER A 2 19.35 23.96 9.03
C SER A 2 17.89 24.07 8.61
N THR A 3 17.52 25.14 7.92
CA THR A 3 16.20 25.29 7.30
C THR A 3 16.18 24.40 6.07
N HIS A 4 15.68 23.17 6.21
CA HIS A 4 15.37 22.32 5.07
C HIS A 4 14.27 23.00 4.25
N THR A 5 14.62 23.38 3.03
CA THR A 5 13.70 23.91 2.01
C THR A 5 13.38 22.79 1.05
N VAL A 6 12.14 22.73 0.56
CA VAL A 6 11.72 21.75 -0.44
C VAL A 6 12.55 21.94 -1.70
N THR A 7 13.23 20.89 -2.12
CA THR A 7 14.09 20.87 -3.31
C THR A 7 13.37 20.25 -4.49
N GLU A 8 13.87 20.48 -5.70
CA GLU A 8 13.35 19.78 -6.87
C GLU A 8 13.50 18.26 -6.77
N SER A 9 14.60 17.79 -6.19
CA SER A 9 14.82 16.36 -5.97
C SER A 9 13.80 15.76 -5.00
N GLU A 10 13.39 16.49 -3.96
CA GLU A 10 12.35 16.03 -3.04
C GLU A 10 10.98 15.96 -3.72
N LEU A 11 10.65 16.89 -4.62
CA LEU A 11 9.40 16.84 -5.40
C LEU A 11 9.38 15.68 -6.42
N VAL A 12 10.53 15.37 -7.02
CA VAL A 12 10.69 14.20 -7.90
C VAL A 12 10.53 12.92 -7.08
N LYS A 13 11.25 12.81 -5.96
CA LYS A 13 11.15 11.65 -5.05
C LYS A 13 9.72 11.47 -4.56
N PHE A 14 9.01 12.54 -4.19
CA PHE A 14 7.61 12.48 -3.76
C PHE A 14 6.69 11.85 -4.82
N SER A 15 6.90 12.18 -6.10
CA SER A 15 6.18 11.57 -7.21
C SER A 15 6.53 10.08 -7.39
N GLU A 16 7.78 9.69 -7.14
CA GLU A 16 8.23 8.30 -7.16
C GLU A 16 7.65 7.51 -5.99
N ASP A 17 7.60 8.09 -4.79
CA ASP A 17 7.03 7.48 -3.59
C ASP A 17 5.55 7.16 -3.78
N LEU A 18 4.78 8.03 -4.45
CA LEU A 18 3.38 7.76 -4.84
C LEU A 18 3.26 6.58 -5.81
N ARG A 19 4.15 6.46 -6.80
CA ARG A 19 4.16 5.31 -7.72
C ARG A 19 4.59 4.02 -7.01
N ASN A 20 5.54 4.12 -6.09
CA ASN A 20 5.98 3.00 -5.27
C ASN A 20 4.84 2.52 -4.36
N ALA A 21 4.08 3.44 -3.76
CA ALA A 21 2.87 3.10 -3.02
C ALA A 21 1.87 2.35 -3.92
N ALA A 22 1.58 2.86 -5.12
CA ALA A 22 0.66 2.21 -6.06
C ALA A 22 1.07 0.76 -6.38
N ASN A 23 2.34 0.55 -6.73
CA ASN A 23 2.86 -0.78 -7.07
C ASN A 23 2.79 -1.75 -5.89
N ASN A 24 3.20 -1.31 -4.70
CA ASN A 24 3.21 -2.17 -3.52
C ASN A 24 1.79 -2.48 -3.02
N LEU A 25 0.84 -1.54 -3.15
CA LEU A 25 -0.58 -1.79 -2.89
C LEU A 25 -1.12 -2.91 -3.77
N LYS A 26 -0.84 -2.83 -5.07
CA LYS A 26 -1.30 -3.82 -6.05
C LYS A 26 -0.73 -5.20 -5.74
N ILE A 27 0.57 -5.27 -5.47
CA ILE A 27 1.24 -6.52 -5.07
C ILE A 27 0.62 -7.08 -3.78
N ALA A 28 0.34 -6.25 -2.78
CA ALA A 28 -0.29 -6.69 -1.54
C ALA A 28 -1.69 -7.28 -1.78
N CYS A 29 -2.54 -6.61 -2.55
CA CYS A 29 -3.90 -7.07 -2.85
C CYS A 29 -3.90 -8.39 -3.62
N MET A 30 -3.04 -8.53 -4.62
CA MET A 30 -2.88 -9.78 -5.36
C MET A 30 -2.32 -10.91 -4.48
N SER A 31 -1.41 -10.59 -3.57
CA SER A 31 -0.86 -11.56 -2.63
C SER A 31 -1.94 -12.11 -1.69
N LEU A 32 -2.84 -11.24 -1.22
CA LEU A 32 -4.01 -11.64 -0.43
C LEU A 32 -4.97 -12.52 -1.24
N ARG A 33 -5.26 -12.13 -2.49
CA ARG A 33 -6.06 -12.95 -3.43
C ARG A 33 -5.44 -14.31 -3.70
N SER A 34 -4.12 -14.41 -3.72
CA SER A 34 -3.41 -15.66 -4.07
C SER A 34 -3.79 -16.84 -3.15
N CYS A 35 -4.19 -16.57 -1.91
CA CYS A 35 -4.70 -17.60 -0.99
C CYS A 35 -6.04 -18.23 -1.41
N TYR A 36 -6.78 -17.57 -2.31
CA TYR A 36 -8.15 -17.92 -2.68
C TYR A 36 -8.29 -18.35 -4.14
N VAL A 37 -7.17 -18.59 -4.82
CA VAL A 37 -7.18 -19.11 -6.20
C VAL A 37 -7.83 -20.50 -6.27
N THR A 38 -7.76 -21.29 -5.19
CA THR A 38 -8.46 -22.58 -5.07
C THR A 38 -9.46 -22.56 -3.92
N ASN A 39 -10.77 -22.43 -4.21
CA ASN A 39 -11.78 -22.36 -3.16
C ASN A 39 -11.89 -23.66 -2.33
N ALA A 40 -11.57 -24.82 -2.90
CA ALA A 40 -11.81 -26.15 -2.33
C ALA A 40 -10.54 -26.96 -2.02
N SER A 41 -9.43 -26.32 -1.61
CA SER A 41 -8.20 -27.07 -1.29
C SER A 41 -8.44 -28.15 -0.21
N SER A 42 -8.04 -29.38 -0.48
CA SER A 42 -8.05 -30.51 0.45
C SER A 42 -6.88 -30.46 1.45
N VAL A 43 -5.95 -29.51 1.30
CA VAL A 43 -4.80 -29.31 2.20
C VAL A 43 -5.27 -28.59 3.47
N GLN A 44 -5.65 -29.37 4.49
CA GLN A 44 -6.30 -28.86 5.71
C GLN A 44 -5.51 -27.74 6.40
N GLU A 45 -4.18 -27.83 6.45
CA GLU A 45 -3.34 -26.82 7.11
C GLU A 45 -3.28 -25.52 6.32
N PHE A 46 -3.28 -25.61 4.99
CA PHE A 46 -3.38 -24.42 4.13
C PHE A 46 -4.75 -23.77 4.29
N VAL A 47 -5.83 -24.55 4.35
CA VAL A 47 -7.18 -24.03 4.63
C VAL A 47 -7.24 -23.34 6.00
N ALA A 48 -6.59 -23.91 7.02
CA ALA A 48 -6.50 -23.30 8.35
C ALA A 48 -5.70 -21.99 8.34
N LEU A 49 -4.55 -21.96 7.65
CA LEU A 49 -3.75 -20.75 7.45
C LEU A 49 -4.55 -19.67 6.72
N ARG A 50 -5.22 -20.05 5.62
CA ARG A 50 -6.07 -19.16 4.83
C ARG A 50 -7.16 -18.50 5.68
N ARG A 51 -7.85 -19.29 6.53
CA ARG A 51 -8.88 -18.77 7.44
C ARG A 51 -8.34 -17.71 8.41
N LYS A 52 -7.12 -17.91 8.93
CA LYS A 52 -6.46 -16.90 9.80
C LYS A 52 -6.18 -15.62 9.04
N ILE A 53 -5.74 -15.75 7.79
CA ILE A 53 -5.47 -14.63 6.89
C ILE A 53 -6.75 -13.88 6.47
N THR A 54 -7.91 -14.54 6.38
CA THR A 54 -9.19 -13.94 5.95
C THR A 54 -9.58 -12.72 6.77
N ASN A 55 -9.46 -12.80 8.10
CA ASN A 55 -9.75 -11.69 8.99
C ASN A 55 -8.84 -10.48 8.73
N HIS A 56 -7.53 -10.72 8.58
CA HIS A 56 -6.55 -9.67 8.27
C HIS A 56 -6.76 -9.07 6.87
N ALA A 57 -7.06 -9.91 5.88
CA ALA A 57 -7.39 -9.46 4.53
C ALA A 57 -8.64 -8.58 4.52
N THR A 58 -9.61 -8.88 5.38
CA THR A 58 -10.83 -8.08 5.51
C THR A 58 -10.56 -6.72 6.16
N VAL A 59 -9.70 -6.64 7.18
CA VAL A 59 -9.20 -5.35 7.69
C VAL A 59 -8.54 -4.56 6.57
N TYR A 60 -7.70 -5.23 5.76
CA TYR A 60 -7.01 -4.59 4.65
C TYR A 60 -7.99 -4.01 3.62
N SER A 61 -8.98 -4.80 3.21
CA SER A 61 -10.00 -4.42 2.23
C SER A 61 -10.92 -3.32 2.73
N ARG A 62 -11.43 -3.45 3.96
CA ARG A 62 -12.46 -2.55 4.49
C ARG A 62 -11.88 -1.25 5.01
N VAL A 63 -10.67 -1.22 5.56
CA VAL A 63 -10.15 -0.01 6.23
C VAL A 63 -8.88 0.51 5.56
N ILE A 64 -7.90 -0.36 5.39
CA ILE A 64 -6.54 0.06 5.03
C ILE A 64 -6.47 0.58 3.60
N LEU A 65 -7.05 -0.15 2.65
CA LEU A 65 -7.12 0.25 1.25
C LEU A 65 -7.93 1.56 1.07
N PRO A 66 -9.14 1.72 1.63
CA PRO A 66 -9.87 2.98 1.57
C PRO A 66 -9.12 4.16 2.22
N SER A 67 -8.47 3.95 3.38
CA SER A 67 -7.65 4.98 4.03
C SER A 67 -6.53 5.46 3.12
N ALA A 68 -5.79 4.53 2.51
CA ALA A 68 -4.72 4.85 1.58
C ALA A 68 -5.20 5.58 0.32
N ASN A 69 -6.37 5.20 -0.20
CA ASN A 69 -6.98 5.89 -1.33
C ASN A 69 -7.34 7.35 -0.98
N VAL A 70 -7.94 7.56 0.19
CA VAL A 70 -8.29 8.93 0.63
C VAL A 70 -7.04 9.78 0.84
N VAL A 71 -5.94 9.22 1.37
CA VAL A 71 -4.66 9.95 1.45
C VAL A 71 -4.22 10.44 0.07
N VAL A 72 -4.19 9.56 -0.95
CA VAL A 72 -3.72 9.95 -2.29
C VAL A 72 -4.66 10.96 -2.97
N GLN A 73 -5.97 10.86 -2.72
CA GLN A 73 -6.94 11.88 -3.17
C GLN A 73 -6.64 13.24 -2.54
N ASN A 74 -6.44 13.31 -1.22
CA ASN A 74 -6.10 14.57 -0.55
C ASN A 74 -4.76 15.14 -1.00
N ILE A 75 -3.78 14.29 -1.32
CA ILE A 75 -2.51 14.73 -1.90
C ILE A 75 -2.73 15.38 -3.25
N GLN A 76 -3.53 14.77 -4.13
CA GLN A 76 -3.86 15.34 -5.43
C GLN A 76 -4.55 16.70 -5.27
N ASP A 77 -5.61 16.76 -4.46
CA ASP A 77 -6.37 17.99 -4.21
C ASP A 77 -5.46 19.09 -3.66
N PHE A 78 -4.58 18.74 -2.72
CA PHE A 78 -3.59 19.66 -2.15
C PHE A 78 -2.63 20.21 -3.21
N VAL A 79 -2.00 19.37 -4.04
CA VAL A 79 -1.00 19.87 -5.00
C VAL A 79 -1.62 20.66 -6.15
N GLU A 80 -2.87 20.34 -6.54
CA GLU A 80 -3.60 21.07 -7.57
C GLU A 80 -3.88 22.53 -7.17
N THR A 81 -3.89 22.85 -5.86
CA THR A 81 -3.99 24.24 -5.37
C THR A 81 -2.88 25.14 -5.91
N TYR A 82 -1.65 24.65 -6.08
CA TYR A 82 -0.54 25.44 -6.64
C TYR A 82 -0.77 25.85 -8.10
N THR A 83 -1.58 25.09 -8.84
CA THR A 83 -1.98 25.45 -10.21
C THR A 83 -3.25 26.28 -10.27
N ALA A 84 -4.15 26.11 -9.29
CA ALA A 84 -5.42 26.82 -9.21
C ALA A 84 -5.26 28.27 -8.73
N LEU A 85 -4.37 28.51 -7.77
CA LEU A 85 -4.09 29.83 -7.22
C LEU A 85 -3.17 30.62 -8.14
N SER A 86 -3.38 31.94 -8.26
CA SER A 86 -2.34 32.84 -8.75
C SER A 86 -1.22 33.00 -7.70
N TYR A 87 -0.12 33.68 -8.04
CA TYR A 87 0.92 33.95 -7.05
C TYR A 87 0.42 34.87 -5.92
N ASP A 88 -0.45 35.83 -6.24
CA ASP A 88 -0.99 36.74 -5.23
C ASP A 88 -1.98 36.01 -4.31
N ASP A 89 -2.86 35.17 -4.84
CA ASP A 89 -3.74 34.32 -4.03
C ASP A 89 -2.93 33.33 -3.17
N PHE A 90 -1.86 32.77 -3.72
CA PHE A 90 -0.96 31.89 -2.97
C PHE A 90 -0.40 32.57 -1.73
N LYS A 91 0.02 33.84 -1.82
CA LYS A 91 0.53 34.61 -0.67
C LYS A 91 -0.51 34.77 0.43
N GLU A 92 -1.78 34.95 0.06
CA GLU A 92 -2.88 35.06 1.01
C GLU A 92 -3.23 33.71 1.67
N CYS A 93 -2.94 32.60 0.99
CA CYS A 93 -3.28 31.25 1.44
C CYS A 93 -2.11 30.43 2.04
N ILE A 94 -0.92 31.01 2.25
CA ILE A 94 0.26 30.24 2.69
C ILE A 94 0.00 29.52 4.03
N GLU A 95 -0.68 30.17 4.97
CA GLU A 95 -0.99 29.58 6.28
C GLU A 95 -1.96 28.39 6.15
N ASP A 96 -2.98 28.52 5.29
CA ASP A 96 -3.90 27.43 5.00
C ASP A 96 -3.21 26.25 4.31
N LEU A 97 -2.27 26.53 3.40
CA LEU A 97 -1.44 25.50 2.78
C LEU A 97 -0.51 24.81 3.79
N ALA A 98 0.06 25.55 4.74
CA ALA A 98 0.84 24.95 5.82
C ALA A 98 -0.02 23.98 6.67
N ASN A 99 -1.25 24.40 7.01
CA ASN A 99 -2.21 23.57 7.72
C ASN A 99 -2.63 22.34 6.89
N GLY A 100 -2.85 22.52 5.59
CA GLY A 100 -3.15 21.43 4.66
C GLY A 100 -2.00 20.42 4.53
N ALA A 101 -0.75 20.89 4.50
CA ALA A 101 0.43 20.04 4.52
C ALA A 101 0.54 19.24 5.82
N HIS A 102 0.28 19.88 6.97
CA HIS A 102 0.24 19.19 8.26
C HIS A 102 -0.82 18.08 8.31
N ARG A 103 -2.02 18.35 7.81
CA ARG A 103 -3.09 17.34 7.74
C ARG A 103 -2.69 16.15 6.86
N ASN A 104 -2.10 16.39 5.69
CA ASN A 104 -1.64 15.32 4.81
C ASN A 104 -0.51 14.48 5.46
N GLN A 105 0.39 15.11 6.21
CA GLN A 105 1.40 14.42 7.02
C GLN A 105 0.73 13.45 8.01
N ASP A 106 -0.24 13.92 8.80
CA ASP A 106 -0.90 13.11 9.81
C ASP A 106 -1.70 11.95 9.21
N MET A 107 -2.42 12.20 8.10
CA MET A 107 -3.18 11.16 7.39
C MET A 107 -2.27 10.08 6.79
N ALA A 108 -1.13 10.46 6.21
CA ALA A 108 -0.11 9.53 5.72
C ALA A 108 0.51 8.72 6.87
N SER A 109 0.82 9.38 8.00
CA SER A 109 1.33 8.72 9.21
C SER A 109 0.33 7.72 9.79
N TYR A 110 -0.95 8.06 9.86
CA TYR A 110 -2.00 7.15 10.31
C TYR A 110 -2.12 5.92 9.39
N THR A 111 -2.18 6.14 8.08
CA THR A 111 -2.30 5.04 7.12
C THR A 111 -1.06 4.13 7.13
N LYS A 112 0.12 4.69 7.42
CA LYS A 112 1.34 3.91 7.66
C LYS A 112 1.18 3.01 8.89
N LEU A 113 0.69 3.54 10.00
CA LEU A 113 0.49 2.76 11.23
C LEU A 113 -0.47 1.59 11.00
N LEU A 114 -1.55 1.80 10.24
CA LEU A 114 -2.45 0.72 9.81
C LEU A 114 -1.70 -0.40 9.06
N HIS A 115 -0.84 -0.03 8.09
CA HIS A 115 -0.02 -0.98 7.34
C HIS A 115 1.03 -1.70 8.19
N GLN A 116 1.63 -1.02 9.15
CA GLN A 116 2.61 -1.62 10.06
C GLN A 116 1.95 -2.62 11.01
N GLU A 117 0.75 -2.31 11.51
CA GLU A 117 0.03 -3.20 12.40
C GLU A 117 -0.44 -4.46 11.66
N ILE A 118 -1.01 -4.32 10.45
CA ILE A 118 -1.42 -5.49 9.68
C ILE A 118 -0.21 -6.34 9.23
N LEU A 119 0.94 -5.71 8.95
CA LEU A 119 2.19 -6.42 8.71
C LEU A 119 2.62 -7.23 9.94
N ALA A 120 2.50 -6.67 11.15
CA ALA A 120 2.80 -7.41 12.37
C ALA A 120 1.85 -8.60 12.56
N ASN A 121 0.57 -8.44 12.22
CA ASN A 121 -0.38 -9.56 12.20
C ASN A 121 0.07 -10.68 11.25
N PHE A 122 0.47 -10.35 10.02
CA PHE A 122 0.97 -11.37 9.07
C PHE A 122 2.29 -12.02 9.52
N LYS A 123 3.18 -11.28 10.19
CA LYS A 123 4.40 -11.84 10.76
C LYS A 123 4.12 -12.81 11.91
N ASN A 124 3.09 -12.54 12.72
CA ASN A 124 2.70 -13.47 13.79
C ASN A 124 2.21 -14.82 13.24
N GLU A 125 1.79 -14.88 11.98
CA GLU A 125 1.41 -16.11 11.29
C GLU A 125 2.59 -16.88 10.70
N GLU A 126 3.83 -16.37 10.79
CA GLU A 126 5.02 -16.98 10.18
C GLU A 126 5.26 -18.43 10.66
N ASN A 127 5.00 -18.72 11.94
CA ASN A 127 5.08 -20.09 12.45
C ASN A 127 4.08 -21.02 11.75
N ASN A 128 2.85 -20.57 11.52
CA ASN A 128 1.82 -21.36 10.84
C ASN A 128 2.17 -21.57 9.36
N VAL A 129 2.69 -20.53 8.71
CA VAL A 129 3.24 -20.60 7.35
C VAL A 129 4.33 -21.66 7.25
N ASN A 130 5.31 -21.65 8.18
CA ASN A 130 6.41 -22.60 8.17
C ASN A 130 5.94 -24.05 8.43
N ILE A 131 4.94 -24.25 9.28
CA ILE A 131 4.32 -25.56 9.50
C ILE A 131 3.68 -26.08 8.20
N VAL A 132 2.96 -25.23 7.46
CA VAL A 132 2.31 -25.61 6.20
C VAL A 132 3.36 -25.98 5.15
N LEU A 133 4.40 -25.15 4.97
CA LEU A 133 5.48 -25.43 4.02
C LEU A 133 6.19 -26.75 4.33
N LYS A 134 6.44 -27.05 5.61
CA LYS A 134 7.08 -28.32 6.01
C LYS A 134 6.21 -29.54 5.69
N LYS A 135 4.88 -29.43 5.78
CA LYS A 135 3.97 -30.53 5.42
C LYS A 135 3.88 -30.75 3.91
N LEU A 136 4.12 -29.70 3.13
CA LEU A 136 4.13 -29.73 1.68
C LEU A 136 5.58 -29.78 1.13
N GLU A 137 6.47 -30.52 1.80
CA GLU A 137 7.92 -30.48 1.55
C GLU A 137 8.28 -30.80 0.09
N LYS A 138 7.68 -31.84 -0.49
CA LYS A 138 7.94 -32.24 -1.88
C LYS A 138 7.60 -31.12 -2.87
N ASP A 139 6.44 -30.50 -2.71
CA ASP A 139 5.98 -29.41 -3.58
C ASP A 139 6.70 -28.09 -3.28
N THR A 140 7.20 -27.94 -2.04
CA THR A 140 8.10 -26.87 -1.64
C THR A 140 9.43 -26.96 -2.40
N GLU A 141 9.99 -28.15 -2.57
CA GLU A 141 11.20 -28.34 -3.39
C GLU A 141 10.94 -28.08 -4.87
N TRP A 142 9.78 -28.51 -5.40
CA TRP A 142 9.35 -28.11 -6.74
C TRP A 142 9.30 -26.58 -6.89
N TYR A 143 8.66 -25.88 -5.96
CA TYR A 143 8.54 -24.42 -5.99
C TYR A 143 9.91 -23.74 -5.95
N LYS A 144 10.80 -24.17 -5.04
CA LYS A 144 12.16 -23.61 -4.92
C LYS A 144 12.97 -23.80 -6.20
N ALA A 145 12.94 -25.02 -6.77
CA ALA A 145 13.60 -25.31 -8.03
C ALA A 145 13.07 -24.42 -9.15
N ARG A 146 11.76 -24.20 -9.19
CA ARG A 146 11.15 -23.37 -10.23
C ARG A 146 11.46 -21.89 -10.08
N ALA A 147 11.37 -21.37 -8.86
CA ALA A 147 11.75 -20.00 -8.55
C ALA A 147 13.22 -19.73 -8.92
N LYS A 148 14.11 -20.71 -8.73
CA LYS A 148 15.51 -20.62 -9.16
C LYS A 148 15.65 -20.50 -10.69
N GLN A 149 14.98 -21.38 -11.44
CA GLN A 149 15.00 -21.33 -12.91
C GLN A 149 14.50 -20.00 -13.46
N LEU A 150 13.41 -19.46 -12.89
CA LEU A 150 12.88 -18.16 -13.32
C LEU A 150 13.89 -17.04 -13.09
N ARG A 151 14.58 -17.02 -11.94
CA ARG A 151 15.65 -16.03 -11.67
C ARG A 151 16.78 -16.09 -12.69
N GLU A 152 17.22 -17.30 -13.05
CA GLU A 152 18.32 -17.52 -14.00
C GLU A 152 17.94 -17.11 -15.43
N LEU A 153 16.73 -17.49 -15.89
CA LEU A 153 16.30 -17.25 -17.26
C LEU A 153 15.88 -15.80 -17.52
N SER A 154 15.30 -15.12 -16.52
CA SER A 154 14.67 -13.81 -16.74
C SER A 154 15.47 -12.62 -16.20
N ASN A 155 16.62 -12.86 -15.56
CA ASN A 155 17.38 -11.85 -14.81
C ASN A 155 16.47 -11.02 -13.85
N VAL A 156 15.34 -11.61 -13.43
CA VAL A 156 14.38 -10.95 -12.55
C VAL A 156 14.93 -10.96 -11.13
N LYS A 157 15.10 -9.75 -10.59
CA LYS A 157 15.59 -9.53 -9.23
C LYS A 157 14.46 -9.48 -8.19
N THR A 158 13.21 -9.42 -8.62
CA THR A 158 12.07 -9.17 -7.73
C THR A 158 11.32 -10.44 -7.38
N SER A 159 11.44 -10.88 -6.12
CA SER A 159 10.76 -12.09 -5.60
C SER A 159 9.24 -12.07 -5.78
N TRP A 160 8.61 -10.89 -5.73
CA TRP A 160 7.17 -10.75 -5.95
C TRP A 160 6.73 -11.22 -7.33
N ALA A 161 7.53 -10.91 -8.35
CA ALA A 161 7.15 -11.16 -9.73
C ALA A 161 7.29 -12.66 -10.06
N ILE A 162 8.29 -13.32 -9.48
CA ILE A 162 8.42 -14.78 -9.51
C ILE A 162 7.23 -15.44 -8.80
N GLY A 163 6.92 -15.03 -7.56
CA GLY A 163 5.83 -15.62 -6.78
C GLY A 163 4.49 -15.53 -7.50
N LEU A 164 4.11 -14.32 -7.96
CA LEU A 164 2.84 -14.10 -8.65
C LEU A 164 2.77 -14.80 -10.03
N SER A 165 3.91 -15.00 -10.71
CA SER A 165 3.93 -15.72 -12.01
C SER A 165 3.53 -17.19 -11.90
N LEU A 166 3.65 -17.78 -10.71
CA LEU A 166 3.37 -19.19 -10.45
C LEU A 166 1.93 -19.43 -9.97
N ILE A 167 1.07 -18.41 -9.94
CA ILE A 167 -0.34 -18.54 -9.52
C ILE A 167 -1.26 -18.17 -10.68
N PRO A 168 -2.14 -19.08 -11.13
CA PRO A 168 -3.11 -18.79 -12.18
C PRO A 168 -4.03 -17.61 -11.82
N GLY A 169 -4.31 -16.74 -12.78
CA GLY A 169 -5.27 -15.64 -12.63
C GLY A 169 -4.76 -14.41 -11.86
N VAL A 170 -3.60 -14.49 -11.19
CA VAL A 170 -2.86 -13.33 -10.63
C VAL A 170 -1.50 -13.13 -11.32
N ASN A 171 -1.15 -13.99 -12.27
CA ASN A 171 0.09 -13.90 -13.03
C ASN A 171 0.15 -12.73 -14.02
N PHE A 172 -0.96 -12.04 -14.32
CA PHE A 172 -1.05 -11.00 -15.35
C PHE A 172 -0.01 -9.87 -15.22
N ILE A 173 0.39 -9.48 -14.00
CA ILE A 173 1.45 -8.47 -13.80
C ILE A 173 2.84 -9.05 -14.04
N ALA A 174 3.02 -10.33 -13.74
CA ALA A 174 4.26 -11.04 -13.96
C ALA A 174 4.35 -11.72 -15.34
N SER A 175 3.32 -11.59 -16.19
CA SER A 175 3.28 -12.16 -17.55
C SER A 175 4.51 -11.82 -18.39
N PRO A 176 5.10 -10.60 -18.33
CA PRO A 176 6.34 -10.33 -19.05
C PRO A 176 7.49 -11.28 -18.70
N ILE A 177 7.55 -11.76 -17.45
CA ILE A 177 8.58 -12.70 -16.98
C ILE A 177 8.37 -14.09 -17.58
N LEU A 178 7.12 -14.54 -17.63
CA LEU A 178 6.76 -15.83 -18.22
C LEU A 178 7.04 -15.86 -19.71
N TRP A 179 6.70 -14.78 -20.41
CA TRP A 179 6.98 -14.63 -21.83
C TRP A 179 8.49 -14.60 -22.09
N TYR A 180 9.24 -13.77 -21.38
CA TYR A 180 10.70 -13.68 -21.55
C TYR A 180 11.42 -14.99 -21.21
N SER A 181 10.91 -15.77 -20.25
CA SER A 181 11.47 -17.08 -19.90
C SER A 181 11.02 -18.22 -20.81
N GLY A 182 10.12 -17.98 -21.78
CA GLY A 182 9.56 -18.99 -22.68
C GLY A 182 8.78 -20.07 -21.93
N LYS A 183 8.08 -19.70 -20.85
CA LYS A 183 7.36 -20.62 -19.96
C LYS A 183 5.85 -20.39 -19.97
N GLU A 184 5.23 -20.07 -21.11
CA GLU A 184 3.76 -19.99 -21.19
C GLU A 184 3.08 -21.33 -20.82
N ASP A 185 3.67 -22.46 -21.21
CA ASP A 185 3.26 -23.81 -20.79
C ASP A 185 3.22 -24.00 -19.27
N LEU A 186 3.87 -23.13 -18.48
CA LEU A 186 3.80 -23.17 -17.02
C LEU A 186 2.48 -22.63 -16.49
N VAL A 187 1.89 -21.61 -17.13
CA VAL A 187 0.54 -21.17 -16.78
C VAL A 187 -0.43 -22.31 -16.98
N GLU A 188 -0.25 -23.06 -18.07
CA GLU A 188 -1.08 -24.22 -18.42
C GLU A 188 -0.82 -25.41 -17.49
N ALA A 189 0.45 -25.73 -17.19
CA ALA A 189 0.82 -26.79 -16.25
C ALA A 189 0.29 -26.52 -14.84
N ILE A 190 0.44 -25.29 -14.32
CA ILE A 190 -0.07 -24.93 -12.99
C ILE A 190 -1.61 -24.84 -12.98
N ALA A 191 -2.22 -24.31 -14.06
CA ALA A 191 -3.66 -24.36 -14.24
C ALA A 191 -4.20 -25.80 -14.34
N SER A 192 -3.35 -26.77 -14.68
CA SER A 192 -3.62 -28.21 -14.69
C SER A 192 -3.13 -28.98 -13.44
N GLU A 193 -2.56 -28.30 -12.42
CA GLU A 193 -1.80 -28.95 -11.33
C GLU A 193 -2.54 -29.15 -9.99
N GLU A 194 -2.01 -30.15 -9.27
CA GLU A 194 -2.26 -30.59 -7.90
C GLU A 194 -2.40 -29.43 -6.89
N GLU A 195 -3.48 -29.45 -6.10
CA GLU A 195 -3.84 -28.41 -5.12
C GLU A 195 -2.71 -28.05 -4.14
N SER A 196 -1.81 -29.00 -3.85
CA SER A 196 -0.67 -28.84 -2.96
C SER A 196 0.37 -27.84 -3.50
N LYS A 197 0.61 -27.79 -4.81
CA LYS A 197 1.55 -26.82 -5.42
C LYS A 197 1.03 -25.40 -5.35
N LEU A 198 -0.27 -25.22 -5.61
CA LEU A 198 -0.95 -23.93 -5.45
C LEU A 198 -0.93 -23.47 -3.99
N ALA A 199 -1.16 -24.39 -3.04
CA ALA A 199 -1.05 -24.11 -1.62
C ALA A 199 0.38 -23.68 -1.22
N VAL A 200 1.42 -24.35 -1.73
CA VAL A 200 2.82 -23.96 -1.52
C VAL A 200 3.10 -22.56 -2.05
N ALA A 201 2.78 -22.30 -3.32
CA ALA A 201 3.05 -21.02 -3.94
C ALA A 201 2.33 -19.86 -3.23
N ALA A 202 1.05 -20.04 -2.87
CA ALA A 202 0.29 -19.06 -2.08
C ALA A 202 0.92 -18.85 -0.69
N THR A 203 1.35 -19.92 -0.03
CA THR A 203 2.02 -19.83 1.29
C THR A 203 3.33 -19.05 1.22
N PHE A 204 4.15 -19.25 0.17
CA PHE A 204 5.35 -18.45 -0.08
C PHE A 204 5.04 -16.98 -0.36
N ILE A 205 3.99 -16.70 -1.13
CA ILE A 205 3.55 -15.33 -1.44
C ILE A 205 3.15 -14.59 -0.17
N ILE A 206 2.42 -15.22 0.74
CA ILE A 206 2.07 -14.61 2.03
C ILE A 206 3.30 -14.32 2.87
N ARG A 207 4.25 -15.25 2.94
CA ARG A 207 5.46 -15.08 3.75
C ARG A 207 6.35 -13.96 3.23
N ASP A 208 6.68 -14.00 1.95
CA ASP A 208 7.77 -13.20 1.40
C ASP A 208 7.24 -11.97 0.66
N VAL A 209 6.23 -12.15 -0.19
CA VAL A 209 5.77 -11.12 -1.13
C VAL A 209 4.84 -10.13 -0.45
N LEU A 210 3.80 -10.63 0.25
CA LEU A 210 2.86 -9.79 0.98
C LEU A 210 3.58 -8.96 2.04
N GLN A 211 4.38 -9.60 2.89
CA GLN A 211 5.10 -8.88 3.94
C GLN A 211 6.03 -7.79 3.39
N THR A 212 6.78 -8.10 2.33
CA THR A 212 7.67 -7.12 1.68
C THR A 212 6.88 -5.97 1.08
N SER A 213 5.77 -6.25 0.39
CA SER A 213 4.93 -5.21 -0.21
C SER A 213 4.29 -4.30 0.84
N LEU A 214 3.79 -4.84 1.94
CA LEU A 214 3.24 -4.05 3.06
C LEU A 214 4.32 -3.18 3.72
N LEU A 215 5.53 -3.71 3.90
CA LEU A 215 6.66 -2.97 4.45
C LEU A 215 7.05 -1.80 3.53
N ASN A 216 7.22 -2.07 2.23
CA ASN A 216 7.58 -1.05 1.25
C ASN A 216 6.48 0.01 1.09
N PHE A 217 5.21 -0.39 1.16
CA PHE A 217 4.09 0.56 1.17
C PHE A 217 4.14 1.47 2.41
N ALA A 218 4.33 0.88 3.60
CA ALA A 218 4.47 1.65 4.82
C ALA A 218 5.67 2.60 4.78
N GLN A 219 6.77 2.19 4.13
CA GLN A 219 7.93 3.04 3.90
C GLN A 219 7.60 4.20 2.95
N ALA A 220 6.93 3.94 1.83
CA ALA A 220 6.49 5.00 0.91
C ALA A 220 5.58 6.03 1.61
N LEU A 221 4.67 5.59 2.49
CA LEU A 221 3.87 6.51 3.32
C LEU A 221 4.70 7.27 4.36
N ALA A 222 5.76 6.67 4.89
CA ALA A 222 6.70 7.36 5.77
C ALA A 222 7.44 8.47 5.02
N ASP A 223 7.89 8.19 3.80
CA ASP A 223 8.56 9.17 2.94
C ASP A 223 7.61 10.31 2.53
N ILE A 224 6.38 9.99 2.13
CA ILE A 224 5.29 10.95 1.85
C ILE A 224 5.03 11.84 3.09
N SER A 225 4.87 11.23 4.26
CA SER A 225 4.66 11.97 5.51
C SER A 225 5.85 12.88 5.84
N GLY A 226 7.08 12.41 5.60
CA GLY A 226 8.30 13.19 5.78
C GLY A 226 8.38 14.39 4.84
N PHE A 227 7.99 14.22 3.57
CA PHE A 227 7.88 15.32 2.62
C PHE A 227 6.91 16.39 3.10
N PHE A 228 5.70 16.01 3.54
CA PHE A 228 4.74 16.98 4.04
C PHE A 228 5.19 17.71 5.30
N ASN A 229 5.96 17.04 6.17
CA ASN A 229 6.59 17.71 7.31
C ASN A 229 7.58 18.79 6.87
N ILE A 230 8.41 18.52 5.85
CA ILE A 230 9.35 19.52 5.30
C ILE A 230 8.57 20.68 4.67
N LEU A 231 7.57 20.37 3.85
CA LEU A 231 6.74 21.34 3.18
C LEU A 231 5.98 22.25 4.17
N GLN A 232 5.38 21.67 5.20
CA GLN A 232 4.67 22.40 6.26
C GLN A 232 5.60 23.38 6.98
N ASN A 233 6.83 22.95 7.30
CA ASN A 233 7.81 23.80 7.96
C ASN A 233 8.24 24.97 7.06
N GLU A 234 8.51 24.71 5.77
CA GLU A 234 8.84 25.77 4.81
C GLU A 234 7.68 26.76 4.64
N LEU A 235 6.46 26.29 4.41
CA LEU A 235 5.28 27.16 4.28
C LEU A 235 5.04 28.01 5.54
N SER A 236 5.22 27.43 6.73
CA SER A 236 5.09 28.16 8.00
C SER A 236 6.14 29.27 8.15
N ILE A 237 7.35 29.07 7.61
CA ILE A 237 8.39 30.11 7.56
C ILE A 237 8.00 31.20 6.56
N LEU A 238 7.50 30.80 5.38
CA LEU A 238 7.06 31.74 4.34
C LEU A 238 5.91 32.64 4.83
N ALA A 239 4.93 32.07 5.53
CA ALA A 239 3.80 32.81 6.07
C ALA A 239 4.21 33.90 7.09
N ARG A 240 5.35 33.73 7.78
CA ARG A 240 5.70 34.57 8.93
C ARG A 240 6.47 35.84 8.59
N ASN A 241 7.32 35.85 7.57
CA ASN A 241 8.11 37.02 7.09
C ASN A 241 9.15 36.59 6.03
N SER A 242 8.76 35.91 4.94
CA SER A 242 9.70 35.64 3.84
C SER A 242 9.83 36.80 2.87
N ASP A 243 11.02 36.93 2.29
CA ASP A 243 11.26 37.76 1.12
C ASP A 243 10.33 37.32 -0.05
N ASP A 244 9.80 38.29 -0.80
CA ASP A 244 8.88 38.02 -1.92
C ASP A 244 9.56 37.16 -3.00
N GLY A 245 10.86 37.34 -3.24
CA GLY A 245 11.63 36.53 -4.17
C GLY A 245 11.70 35.05 -3.77
N VAL A 246 11.91 34.77 -2.48
CA VAL A 246 11.93 33.40 -1.93
C VAL A 246 10.55 32.75 -2.03
N THR A 247 9.50 33.50 -1.69
CA THR A 247 8.11 33.06 -1.74
C THR A 247 7.69 32.71 -3.17
N LYS A 248 8.05 33.58 -4.12
CA LYS A 248 7.84 33.39 -5.55
C LYS A 248 8.60 32.18 -6.10
N LEU A 249 9.86 32.00 -5.68
CA LEU A 249 10.65 30.83 -6.07
C LEU A 249 10.02 29.52 -5.60
N HIS A 250 9.57 29.46 -4.35
CA HIS A 250 8.84 28.31 -3.82
C HIS A 250 7.60 27.99 -4.66
N TYR A 251 6.76 29.00 -4.88
CA TYR A 251 5.52 28.85 -5.62
C TYR A 251 5.73 28.26 -7.02
N TYR A 252 6.62 28.86 -7.83
CA TYR A 252 6.86 28.36 -9.19
C TYR A 252 7.53 26.98 -9.21
N LYS A 253 8.45 26.71 -8.28
CA LYS A 253 9.11 25.40 -8.15
C LYS A 253 8.09 24.29 -7.89
N CYS A 254 7.19 24.48 -6.94
CA CYS A 254 6.14 23.51 -6.61
C CYS A 254 5.12 23.41 -7.76
N ARG A 255 4.63 24.55 -8.28
CA ARG A 255 3.68 24.61 -9.40
C ARG A 255 4.18 23.85 -10.64
N ASN A 256 5.45 23.99 -10.98
CA ASN A 256 6.04 23.32 -12.16
C ASN A 256 6.10 21.79 -12.02
N LYS A 257 6.04 21.24 -10.80
CA LYS A 257 6.06 19.79 -10.56
C LYS A 257 4.66 19.19 -10.39
N VAL A 258 3.61 20.00 -10.25
CA VAL A 258 2.22 19.53 -10.10
C VAL A 258 1.81 18.49 -11.16
N PRO A 259 2.07 18.68 -12.47
CA PRO A 259 1.67 17.69 -13.47
C PRO A 259 2.27 16.30 -13.24
N ALA A 260 3.52 16.22 -12.78
CA ALA A 260 4.19 14.96 -12.51
C ALA A 260 3.62 14.26 -11.27
N ILE A 261 3.30 15.02 -10.23
CA ILE A 261 2.71 14.51 -8.99
C ILE A 261 1.27 14.04 -9.26
N VAL A 262 0.46 14.85 -9.95
CA VAL A 262 -0.92 14.48 -10.33
C VAL A 262 -0.92 13.22 -11.19
N ALA A 263 0.00 13.10 -12.16
CA ALA A 263 0.14 11.87 -12.94
C ALA A 263 0.49 10.64 -12.08
N ALA A 264 1.27 10.81 -11.00
CA ALA A 264 1.55 9.74 -10.04
C ALA A 264 0.31 9.39 -9.18
N CYS A 265 -0.47 10.37 -8.74
CA CYS A 265 -1.76 10.14 -8.08
C CYS A 265 -2.74 9.39 -8.99
N HIS A 266 -2.85 9.78 -10.27
CA HIS A 266 -3.70 9.08 -11.24
C HIS A 266 -3.22 7.65 -11.50
N PHE A 267 -1.91 7.41 -11.55
CA PHE A 267 -1.34 6.06 -11.65
C PHE A 267 -1.77 5.19 -10.45
N TYR A 268 -1.72 5.75 -9.24
CA TYR A 268 -2.24 5.09 -8.04
C TYR A 268 -3.74 4.80 -8.15
N MET A 269 -4.56 5.81 -8.44
CA MET A 269 -6.02 5.67 -8.50
C MET A 269 -6.48 4.66 -9.55
N LYS A 270 -5.78 4.58 -10.70
CA LYS A 270 -6.03 3.57 -11.73
C LYS A 270 -5.83 2.13 -11.24
N SER A 271 -5.04 1.92 -10.19
CA SER A 271 -4.80 0.60 -9.61
C SER A 271 -5.91 0.17 -8.63
N ILE A 272 -6.73 1.11 -8.15
CA ILE A 272 -7.74 0.84 -7.11
C ILE A 272 -8.85 -0.14 -7.56
N PRO A 273 -9.45 0.00 -8.76
CA PRO A 273 -10.48 -0.94 -9.20
C PRO A 273 -9.98 -2.40 -9.27
N ASP A 274 -8.74 -2.60 -9.75
CA ASP A 274 -8.09 -3.92 -9.77
C ASP A 274 -7.91 -4.45 -8.35
N CYS A 275 -7.38 -3.62 -7.44
CA CYS A 275 -7.18 -4.01 -6.04
C CYS A 275 -8.50 -4.38 -5.35
N GLN A 276 -9.56 -3.61 -5.58
CA GLN A 276 -10.88 -3.90 -5.04
C GLN A 276 -11.43 -5.22 -5.59
N THR A 277 -11.32 -5.43 -6.90
CA THR A 277 -11.74 -6.68 -7.56
C THR A 277 -10.97 -7.86 -6.99
N ASP A 278 -9.66 -7.73 -6.80
CA ASP A 278 -8.84 -8.78 -6.20
C ASP A 278 -9.31 -9.14 -4.79
N LEU A 279 -9.60 -8.14 -3.95
CA LEU A 279 -10.04 -8.36 -2.58
C LEU A 279 -11.48 -8.85 -2.48
N MET A 280 -12.36 -8.54 -3.44
CA MET A 280 -13.73 -9.07 -3.50
C MET A 280 -13.78 -10.59 -3.72
N THR A 281 -12.69 -11.20 -4.19
CA THR A 281 -12.59 -12.67 -4.31
C THR A 281 -12.45 -13.38 -2.96
N ILE A 282 -12.14 -12.63 -1.90
CA ILE A 282 -11.95 -13.15 -0.55
C ILE A 282 -13.34 -13.38 0.09
N PRO A 283 -13.64 -14.60 0.58
CA PRO A 283 -14.89 -14.88 1.25
C PRO A 283 -15.14 -13.94 2.43
N ASN A 284 -16.41 -13.54 2.59
CA ASN A 284 -16.86 -12.66 3.68
C ASN A 284 -17.36 -13.48 4.89
N ASP A 285 -16.80 -14.65 5.13
CA ASP A 285 -17.16 -15.59 6.20
C ASP A 285 -16.46 -15.28 7.54
N ILE A 286 -16.30 -13.99 7.83
CA ILE A 286 -15.55 -13.48 8.97
C ILE A 286 -16.39 -13.38 10.25
N ASP A 287 -15.68 -13.25 11.37
CA ASP A 287 -16.30 -12.79 12.61
C ASP A 287 -16.84 -11.37 12.40
N LYS A 288 -18.15 -11.20 12.62
CA LYS A 288 -18.92 -9.99 12.30
C LYS A 288 -18.37 -8.71 12.93
N ASN A 289 -17.54 -8.82 13.98
CA ASN A 289 -17.00 -7.68 14.71
C ASN A 289 -15.47 -7.57 14.65
N TYR A 290 -14.78 -8.43 13.88
CA TYR A 290 -13.32 -8.49 13.90
C TYR A 290 -12.66 -7.15 13.56
N VAL A 291 -13.14 -6.50 12.49
CA VAL A 291 -12.54 -5.23 12.01
C VAL A 291 -12.73 -4.13 13.04
N GLN A 292 -13.94 -4.01 13.60
CA GLN A 292 -14.25 -3.03 14.63
C GLN A 292 -13.42 -3.25 15.91
N GLN A 293 -13.29 -4.50 16.37
CA GLN A 293 -12.45 -4.82 17.53
C GLN A 293 -10.98 -4.49 17.26
N TRP A 294 -10.48 -4.86 16.08
CA TRP A 294 -9.11 -4.54 15.68
C TRP A 294 -8.85 -3.02 15.69
N LEU A 295 -9.80 -2.19 15.25
CA LEU A 295 -9.65 -0.73 15.29
C LEU A 295 -9.72 -0.13 16.70
N LEU A 296 -10.47 -0.75 17.61
CA LEU A 296 -10.62 -0.28 19.00
C LEU A 296 -9.43 -0.67 19.88
N GLU A 297 -8.89 -1.87 19.69
CA GLU A 297 -7.81 -2.42 20.53
C GLU A 297 -6.44 -1.80 20.20
N LYS A 298 -6.24 -1.39 18.95
CA LYS A 298 -4.96 -0.85 18.46
C LYS A 298 -4.90 0.64 18.66
N LYS A 299 -3.74 1.13 19.12
CA LYS A 299 -3.50 2.56 19.40
C LYS A 299 -2.57 3.18 18.37
N ALA A 300 -2.96 4.34 17.86
CA ALA A 300 -2.11 5.21 17.05
C ALA A 300 -1.54 6.32 17.92
N ARG A 301 -0.23 6.54 17.80
CA ARG A 301 0.45 7.71 18.37
C ARG A 301 0.97 8.60 17.24
N ILE A 302 0.42 9.80 17.14
CA ILE A 302 0.83 10.83 16.18
C ILE A 302 1.04 12.12 16.96
N GLY A 303 2.27 12.65 16.94
CA GLY A 303 2.69 13.74 17.82
C GLY A 303 2.45 13.39 19.31
N ASN A 304 1.66 14.23 19.97
CA ASN A 304 1.27 14.07 21.38
C ASN A 304 -0.08 13.35 21.57
N ILE A 305 -0.77 13.01 20.49
CA ILE A 305 -2.08 12.35 20.52
C ILE A 305 -1.87 10.84 20.55
N ASN A 306 -2.61 10.16 21.44
CA ASN A 306 -2.62 8.70 21.56
C ASN A 306 -4.07 8.22 21.67
N LEU A 307 -4.61 7.70 20.57
CA LEU A 307 -6.02 7.30 20.43
C LEU A 307 -6.11 5.89 19.84
N SER A 308 -7.28 5.26 19.93
CA SER A 308 -7.54 4.06 19.13
C SER A 308 -7.44 4.37 17.62
N PHE A 309 -7.19 3.36 16.80
CA PHE A 309 -7.20 3.53 15.35
C PHE A 309 -8.55 4.03 14.84
N LEU A 310 -9.66 3.62 15.48
CA LEU A 310 -10.99 4.12 15.15
C LEU A 310 -11.11 5.63 15.40
N GLU A 311 -10.79 6.08 16.62
CA GLU A 311 -10.91 7.48 17.01
C GLU A 311 -9.96 8.37 16.20
N MET A 312 -8.73 7.92 15.99
CA MET A 312 -7.75 8.64 15.17
C MET A 312 -8.23 8.77 13.73
N GLY A 313 -8.75 7.68 13.14
CA GLY A 313 -9.30 7.69 11.78
C GLY A 313 -10.48 8.65 11.65
N ARG A 314 -11.41 8.65 12.60
CA ARG A 314 -12.54 9.61 12.61
C ARG A 314 -12.08 11.05 12.68
N ASN A 315 -11.08 11.35 13.52
CA ASN A 315 -10.58 12.71 13.69
C ASN A 315 -9.87 13.22 12.44
N LEU A 316 -8.96 12.43 11.87
CA LEU A 316 -8.15 12.84 10.73
C LEU A 316 -8.94 12.92 9.42
N PHE A 317 -9.92 12.03 9.25
CA PHE A 317 -10.71 11.93 8.02
C PHE A 317 -12.11 12.53 8.16
N ASN A 318 -12.35 13.37 9.18
CA ASN A 318 -13.66 13.96 9.49
C ASN A 318 -14.33 14.68 8.29
N SER A 319 -13.52 15.21 7.38
CA SER A 319 -13.95 15.92 6.18
C SER A 319 -14.37 14.96 5.05
N ASN A 320 -14.05 13.67 5.17
CA ASN A 320 -14.45 12.61 4.24
C ASN A 320 -15.60 11.78 4.85
N ALA A 321 -16.83 12.26 4.69
CA ALA A 321 -18.02 11.62 5.26
C ALA A 321 -18.20 10.16 4.81
N GLN A 322 -17.77 9.81 3.60
CA GLN A 322 -17.86 8.44 3.09
C GLN A 322 -16.93 7.50 3.87
N PHE A 323 -15.68 7.90 4.11
CA PHE A 323 -14.72 7.09 4.86
C PHE A 323 -15.09 7.01 6.34
N VAL A 324 -15.58 8.10 6.94
CA VAL A 324 -16.06 8.07 8.34
C VAL A 324 -17.22 7.10 8.50
N ARG A 325 -18.21 7.14 7.60
CA ARG A 325 -19.31 6.16 7.60
C ARG A 325 -18.80 4.74 7.40
N LEU A 326 -17.79 4.55 6.56
CA LEU A 326 -17.17 3.25 6.39
C LEU A 326 -16.59 2.76 7.73
N LEU A 327 -15.82 3.57 8.45
CA LEU A 327 -15.27 3.24 9.78
C LEU A 327 -16.35 2.95 10.84
N GLU A 328 -17.56 3.47 10.68
CA GLU A 328 -18.69 3.22 11.59
C GLU A 328 -19.45 1.92 11.29
N ASN A 329 -19.32 1.40 10.07
CA ASN A 329 -20.10 0.28 9.57
C ASN A 329 -19.23 -0.96 9.23
N VAL A 330 -17.94 -0.97 9.61
CA VAL A 330 -17.03 -2.10 9.37
C VAL A 330 -17.17 -3.25 10.34
#